data_AF-A0AA35MKL3-F1
#
_entry.id   AF-A0AA35MKL3-F1
#
_cell.length_a   1.000
_cell.length_b   1.000
_cell.length_c   1.000
_cell.angle_alpha   90.00
_cell.angle_beta   90.00
_cell.angle_gamma   90.00
#
_symmetry.space_group_name_H-M   'P 1'
#
loop_
_entity.id
_entity.type
_entity.pdbx_description
1 polymer ?
#
loop_
_entity_poly.entity_id
_entity_poly.type
_entity_poly.pdbx_seq_one_letter_code
_entity_poly.pdbx_strand_id
1 'polypeptide(L)' 'MSKESELEFRTKELERQMKGVQRRIEVVNAKYDSQTKKQERRIRDLEIKTAVQSGVTQREVANIYELSPGRVNQIIKKVG' A
#
# COMPACT_ATOMS: atom_id res chain seq x y z
N MET A 1 -41.60 24.89 14.15
CA MET A 1 -40.16 25.19 14.06
C MET A 1 -39.96 26.28 13.04
N SER A 2 -39.05 27.24 13.27
CA SER A 2 -38.74 28.23 12.23
C SER A 2 -37.96 27.54 11.10
N LYS A 3 -38.12 28.05 9.88
CA LYS A 3 -37.37 27.58 8.70
C LYS A 3 -35.84 27.62 8.93
N GLU A 4 -35.39 28.55 9.75
CA GLU A 4 -34.01 28.71 10.16
C GLU A 4 -33.52 27.56 11.05
N SER A 5 -34.30 27.13 12.04
CA SER A 5 -33.97 25.96 12.87
C SER A 5 -33.93 24.65 12.08
N GLU A 6 -34.78 24.50 11.07
CA GLU A 6 -34.78 23.33 10.19
C GLU A 6 -33.53 23.29 9.29
N LEU A 7 -33.13 24.44 8.74
CA LEU A 7 -31.91 24.58 7.95
C LEU A 7 -30.66 24.34 8.80
N GLU A 8 -30.62 24.83 10.03
CA GLU A 8 -29.51 24.61 10.96
C GLU A 8 -29.38 23.12 11.32
N PHE A 9 -30.49 22.46 11.64
CA PHE A 9 -30.50 21.02 11.90
C PHE A 9 -29.99 20.21 10.71
N ARG A 10 -30.48 20.52 9.50
CA ARG A 10 -30.04 19.85 8.28
C ARG A 10 -28.56 20.08 7.98
N THR A 11 -28.05 21.28 8.25
CA THR A 11 -26.63 21.62 8.11
C THR A 11 -25.78 20.78 9.05
N LYS A 12 -26.17 20.68 10.33
CA LYS A 12 -25.47 19.83 11.33
C LYS A 12 -25.45 18.35 10.94
N GLU A 13 -26.57 17.83 10.42
CA GLU A 13 -26.62 16.44 9.95
C GLU A 13 -25.72 16.21 8.72
N LEU A 14 -25.71 17.14 7.76
CA LEU A 14 -24.82 17.07 6.61
C LEU A 14 -23.34 17.15 7.01
N GLU A 15 -22.97 18.02 7.95
CA GLU A 15 -21.60 18.08 8.49
C GLU A 15 -21.19 16.77 9.15
N ARG A 16 -22.10 16.16 9.92
CA ARG A 16 -21.86 14.86 10.55
C ARG A 16 -21.65 13.76 9.51
N GLN A 17 -22.49 13.73 8.47
CA GLN A 17 -22.35 12.78 7.37
C GLN A 17 -21.02 12.97 6.62
N MET A 18 -20.67 14.22 6.30
CA MET A 18 -19.42 14.57 5.62
C MET A 18 -18.19 14.13 6.44
N LYS A 19 -18.17 14.41 7.75
CA LYS A 19 -17.10 13.93 8.65
C LYS A 19 -17.01 12.41 8.66
N GLY A 20 -18.15 11.71 8.67
CA GLY A 20 -18.21 10.26 8.58
C GLY A 20 -17.62 9.71 7.28
N VAL A 21 -17.91 10.34 6.15
CA VAL A 21 -17.38 9.97 4.84
C VAL A 21 -15.87 10.24 4.75
N GLN A 22 -15.41 11.41 5.19
CA GLN A 22 -13.98 11.77 5.21
C GLN A 22 -13.15 10.72 5.98
N ARG A 23 -13.60 10.34 7.18
CA ARG A 23 -12.94 9.31 7.98
C ARG A 23 -12.89 7.95 7.28
N ARG A 24 -13.94 7.57 6.55
CA ARG A 24 -13.96 6.33 5.77
C ARG A 24 -12.96 6.37 4.62
N ILE A 25 -12.88 7.50 3.91
CA ILE A 25 -11.93 7.71 2.81
C ILE A 25 -10.50 7.59 3.31
N GLU A 26 -10.15 8.24 4.44
CA GLU A 26 -8.82 8.14 5.04
C GLU A 26 -8.43 6.68 5.35
N VAL A 27 -9.34 5.91 5.95
CA VAL A 27 -9.11 4.50 6.25
C VAL A 27 -8.94 3.67 4.97
N VAL A 28 -9.76 3.92 3.94
CA VAL A 28 -9.65 3.22 2.66
C VAL A 28 -8.32 3.52 1.98
N ASN A 29 -7.91 4.80 1.93
CA ASN A 29 -6.64 5.21 1.35
C ASN A 29 -5.47 4.58 2.09
N ALA A 30 -5.47 4.60 3.43
CA ALA A 30 -4.41 3.97 4.21
C ALA A 30 -4.32 2.45 3.97
N LYS A 31 -5.47 1.76 3.84
CA LYS A 31 -5.51 0.34 3.49
C LYS A 31 -4.99 0.09 2.09
N TYR A 32 -5.40 0.91 1.13
CA TYR A 32 -4.96 0.81 -0.26
C TYR A 32 -3.45 0.99 -0.36
N ASP A 33 -2.89 2.05 0.22
CA ASP A 33 -1.44 2.33 0.21
C ASP A 33 -0.64 1.18 0.83
N SER A 34 -1.12 0.61 1.94
CA SER A 34 -0.49 -0.54 2.59
C SER A 34 -0.51 -1.78 1.69
N GLN A 35 -1.64 -2.05 1.02
CA GLN A 35 -1.78 -3.17 0.10
C GLN A 35 -0.91 -2.99 -1.14
N THR A 36 -0.92 -1.81 -1.76
CA THR A 36 -0.10 -1.48 -2.92
C THR A 36 1.38 -1.63 -2.61
N LYS A 37 1.88 -1.06 -1.51
CA LYS A 37 3.28 -1.23 -1.07
C LYS A 37 3.65 -2.68 -0.78
N LYS A 38 2.69 -3.50 -0.34
CA LYS A 38 2.91 -4.95 -0.13
C LYS A 38 3.00 -5.69 -1.46
N GLN A 39 2.14 -5.35 -2.42
CA GLN A 39 2.13 -5.95 -3.75
C GLN A 39 3.38 -5.55 -4.55
N GLU A 40 3.76 -4.28 -4.57
CA GLU A 40 4.99 -3.80 -5.21
C GLU A 40 6.23 -4.51 -4.68
N ARG A 41 6.34 -4.66 -3.35
CA ARG A 41 7.42 -5.45 -2.74
C ARG A 41 7.39 -6.90 -3.19
N ARG A 42 6.21 -7.52 -3.25
CA ARG A 42 6.09 -8.91 -3.71
C ARG A 42 6.48 -9.07 -5.19
N ILE A 43 6.10 -8.13 -6.04
CA ILE A 43 6.48 -8.12 -7.46
C ILE A 43 8.00 -8.01 -7.59
N ARG A 44 8.61 -7.03 -6.90
CA ARG A 44 10.08 -6.87 -6.87
C ARG A 44 10.79 -8.14 -6.40
N ASP A 45 10.29 -8.73 -5.31
CA ASP A 45 10.84 -9.94 -4.73
C ASP A 45 10.72 -11.15 -5.70
N LEU A 46 9.63 -11.23 -6.48
CA LEU A 46 9.45 -12.23 -7.53
C LEU A 46 10.40 -11.98 -8.71
N GLU A 47 10.57 -10.73 -9.16
CA GLU A 47 11.54 -10.37 -10.21
C GLU A 47 12.97 -10.76 -9.81
N ILE A 48 13.37 -10.48 -8.57
CA ILE A 48 14.67 -10.89 -8.02
C ILE A 48 14.83 -12.41 -8.11
N LYS A 49 13.81 -13.17 -7.69
CA LYS A 49 13.86 -14.64 -7.73
C LYS A 49 13.96 -15.14 -9.18
N THR A 50 13.15 -14.60 -10.07
CA THR A 50 13.13 -14.98 -11.49
C THR A 50 14.45 -14.63 -12.18
N ALA A 51 15.06 -13.47 -11.89
CA ALA A 51 16.36 -13.09 -12.42
C ALA A 51 17.45 -14.09 -12.04
N VAL A 52 17.49 -14.49 -10.77
CA VAL A 52 18.46 -15.50 -10.30
C VAL A 52 18.18 -16.88 -10.91
N GLN A 53 16.92 -17.28 -11.04
CA GLN A 53 16.54 -18.53 -11.71
C GLN A 53 16.89 -18.52 -13.21
N SER A 54 16.91 -17.35 -13.84
CA SER A 54 17.27 -17.16 -15.25
C SER A 54 18.79 -17.12 -15.48
N GLY A 55 19.59 -17.28 -14.42
CA GLY A 55 21.05 -17.40 -14.51
C GLY A 55 21.83 -16.15 -14.10
N VAL A 56 21.16 -15.05 -13.70
CA VAL A 56 21.86 -13.86 -13.17
C VAL A 56 22.42 -14.19 -11.79
N THR A 57 23.67 -13.84 -11.52
CA THR A 57 24.27 -14.16 -10.23
C THR A 57 23.63 -13.33 -9.11
N GLN A 58 23.56 -13.88 -7.89
CA GLN A 58 23.01 -13.14 -6.74
C GLN A 58 23.77 -11.84 -6.45
N ARG A 59 25.06 -11.77 -6.80
CA ARG A 59 25.89 -10.57 -6.63
C ARG A 59 25.50 -9.48 -7.63
N GLU A 60 25.23 -9.84 -8.88
CA GLU A 60 24.74 -8.89 -9.88
C GLU A 60 23.34 -8.38 -9.53
N VAL A 61 22.43 -9.27 -9.13
CA VAL A 61 21.08 -8.87 -8.67
C VAL A 61 21.16 -7.96 -7.44
N ALA A 62 22.05 -8.27 -6.50
CA ALA A 62 22.31 -7.42 -5.34
C ALA A 62 22.74 -5.99 -5.75
N ASN A 63 23.62 -5.87 -6.75
CA ASN A 63 24.02 -4.56 -7.28
C ASN A 63 22.87 -3.83 -7.99
N ILE A 64 22.09 -4.52 -8.84
CA ILE A 64 20.98 -3.93 -9.60
C ILE A 64 19.91 -3.36 -8.67
N TYR A 65 19.58 -4.08 -7.58
CA TYR A 65 18.52 -3.70 -6.65
C TYR A 65 19.03 -2.96 -5.41
N GLU A 66 20.33 -2.64 -5.34
CA GLU A 66 20.98 -2.01 -4.18
C GLU A 66 20.72 -2.76 -2.85
N LEU A 67 20.79 -4.09 -2.91
CA LEU A 67 20.60 -4.99 -1.78
C LEU A 67 21.90 -5.68 -1.38
N SER A 68 21.96 -6.20 -0.16
CA SER A 68 23.04 -7.14 0.19
C SER A 68 22.80 -8.51 -0.45
N PRO A 69 23.85 -9.27 -0.80
CA PRO A 69 23.70 -10.65 -1.29
C PRO A 69 22.92 -11.54 -0.32
N GLY A 70 23.10 -11.35 0.99
CA GLY A 70 22.33 -12.05 2.01
C GLY A 70 20.83 -11.75 1.95
N ARG A 71 20.46 -10.50 1.64
CA ARG A 71 19.06 -10.11 1.46
C ARG A 71 18.46 -10.74 0.20
N VAL A 72 19.21 -10.78 -0.90
CA VAL A 72 18.80 -11.49 -2.13
C VAL A 72 18.54 -12.97 -1.85
N ASN A 73 19.45 -13.65 -1.14
CA ASN A 73 19.27 -15.05 -0.76
C ASN A 73 18.03 -15.27 0.13
N GLN A 74 17.76 -14.37 1.08
CA GLN A 74 16.53 -14.43 1.89
C GLN A 74 15.27 -14.30 1.02
N ILE A 75 15.26 -13.37 0.06
CA ILE A 75 14.14 -13.16 -0.85
C ILE A 75 13.88 -14.43 -1.67
N ILE A 76 14.92 -14.99 -2.30
CA ILE A 76 14.81 -16.21 -3.12
C ILE A 76 14.23 -17.38 -2.32
N LYS A 77 14.66 -17.55 -1.06
CA LYS A 77 14.19 -18.63 -0.17
C LYS A 77 12.75 -18.42 0.32
N LYS A 78 12.36 -17.17 0.56
CA LYS A 78 11.07 -16.83 1.17
C LYS A 78 9.94 -16.72 0.16
N VAL A 79 10.25 -16.29 -1.05
CA VAL A 79 9.26 -16.02 -2.08
C VAL A 79 8.96 -17.32 -2.81
N GLY A 80 7.76 -17.85 -2.58
CA GLY A 80 7.20 -19.07 -3.18
C GLY A 80 5.72 -19.10 -2.86
#